data_AF-C9RS44-F1
#
_entry.id   AF-C9RS44-F1
#
_cell.length_a   1.000
_cell.length_b   1.000
_cell.length_c   1.000
_cell.angle_alpha   90.00
_cell.angle_beta   90.00
_cell.angle_gamma   90.00
#
_symmetry.space_group_name_H-M   'P 1'
#
loop_
_entity.id
_entity.type
_entity.pdbx_description
1 polymer ?
#
loop_
_entity_poly.entity_id
_entity_poly.type
_entity_poly.pdbx_seq_one_letter_code
_entity_poly.pdbx_strand_id
1 'polypeptide(L)'
;MFSVYNFIRMDDEQIEKFIKLYGEGDGNFSLARVLPEYAENDARENENGEGLELRTILSGKVSFDTEDLPPIPIYEKMAKDGLVFKIDWQSEDMIEWGIGHGEVRDGAFHHCIDFEETADYVREWTGEEWDPSKSAFAEEYSKLHYKKP
;
A
#
# COMPACT_ATOMS: atom_id res chain seq x y z
N MET A 1 -15.19 -5.40 -6.50
CA MET A 1 -14.43 -4.47 -5.66
C MET A 1 -13.72 -5.35 -4.67
N PHE A 2 -12.41 -5.39 -4.78
CA PHE A 2 -11.54 -6.19 -3.96
C PHE A 2 -10.74 -5.24 -3.07
N SER A 3 -10.44 -5.66 -1.85
CA SER A 3 -9.67 -4.84 -0.93
C SER A 3 -8.20 -5.25 -0.98
N VAL A 4 -7.33 -4.27 -0.78
CA VAL A 4 -5.90 -4.51 -0.55
C VAL A 4 -5.58 -4.08 0.87
N TYR A 5 -5.14 -5.02 1.69
CA TYR A 5 -4.66 -4.76 3.05
C TYR A 5 -3.24 -4.23 2.98
N ASN A 6 -2.97 -3.07 3.60
CA ASN A 6 -1.66 -2.44 3.60
C ASN A 6 -1.14 -2.25 5.03
N PHE A 7 0.09 -2.65 5.29
CA PHE A 7 0.79 -2.45 6.56
C PHE A 7 1.97 -1.50 6.37
N ILE A 8 1.82 -0.27 6.85
CA ILE A 8 2.89 0.74 6.78
C ILE A 8 3.66 0.80 8.09
N ARG A 9 4.99 0.74 8.02
CA ARG A 9 5.88 0.79 9.19
C ARG A 9 6.84 1.96 9.06
N MET A 10 6.71 2.88 10.00
CA MET A 10 7.58 4.03 10.25
C MET A 10 8.09 3.98 11.68
N ASP A 11 9.29 4.53 11.91
CA ASP A 11 9.73 4.86 13.26
C ASP A 11 9.08 6.16 13.76
N ASP A 12 9.22 6.46 15.05
CA ASP A 12 8.62 7.65 15.66
C ASP A 12 9.09 8.95 15.00
N GLU A 13 10.35 9.05 14.56
CA GLU A 13 10.86 10.25 13.88
C GLU A 13 10.13 10.47 12.54
N GLN A 14 9.92 9.40 11.77
CA GLN A 14 9.22 9.45 10.49
C GLN A 14 7.72 9.70 10.67
N ILE A 15 7.10 9.20 11.74
CA ILE A 15 5.70 9.52 12.10
C ILE A 15 5.57 11.02 12.41
N GLU A 16 6.46 11.58 13.23
CA GLU A 16 6.46 13.02 13.51
C GLU A 16 6.68 13.85 12.24
N LYS A 17 7.54 13.37 11.34
CA LYS A 17 7.77 14.02 10.04
C LYS A 17 6.53 13.96 9.16
N PHE A 18 5.84 12.82 9.08
CA PHE A 18 4.60 12.67 8.34
C PHE A 18 3.56 13.68 8.83
N ILE A 19 3.36 13.76 10.14
CA ILE A 19 2.41 14.70 10.76
C ILE A 19 2.75 16.14 10.43
N LYS A 20 4.03 16.52 10.44
CA LYS A 20 4.45 17.88 10.07
C LYS A 20 4.20 18.20 8.59
N LEU A 21 4.34 17.20 7.71
CA LEU A 21 4.16 17.37 6.27
C LEU A 21 2.69 17.45 5.87
N TYR A 22 1.84 16.60 6.46
CA TYR A 22 0.47 16.42 5.98
C TYR A 22 -0.62 16.70 7.03
N GLY A 23 -0.23 17.04 8.26
CA GLY A 23 -1.10 17.37 9.37
C GLY A 23 -1.74 16.17 10.08
N GLU A 24 -2.23 16.41 11.29
CA GLU A 24 -3.24 15.59 11.95
C GLU A 24 -4.61 16.04 11.44
N GLY A 25 -5.55 15.13 11.22
CA GLY A 25 -6.92 15.53 10.87
C GLY A 25 -7.83 14.59 11.61
N ASP A 26 -8.48 15.16 12.60
CA ASP A 26 -9.38 14.50 13.53
C ASP A 26 -8.80 13.24 14.21
N GLY A 27 -7.47 13.03 14.15
CA GLY A 27 -6.76 11.84 14.68
C GLY A 27 -6.58 10.68 13.69
N ASN A 28 -7.18 10.73 12.50
CA ASN A 28 -7.31 9.57 11.61
C ASN A 28 -6.37 9.61 10.40
N PHE A 29 -5.90 8.44 9.95
CA PHE A 29 -5.17 8.31 8.68
C PHE A 29 -6.09 8.55 7.48
N SER A 30 -5.55 9.17 6.44
CA SER A 30 -6.27 9.46 5.20
C SER A 30 -5.25 9.60 4.07
N LEU A 31 -5.55 8.96 2.94
CA LEU A 31 -4.77 9.01 1.71
C LEU A 31 -4.83 10.42 1.08
N ALA A 32 -5.97 11.10 1.23
CA ALA A 32 -6.19 12.47 0.76
C ALA A 32 -5.21 13.49 1.36
N ARG A 33 -4.62 13.20 2.51
CA ARG A 33 -3.57 14.03 3.13
C ARG A 33 -2.32 14.13 2.27
N VAL A 34 -2.05 13.08 1.50
CA VAL A 34 -0.88 12.99 0.62
C VAL A 34 -1.28 13.39 -0.80
N LEU A 35 -2.35 12.81 -1.33
CA LEU A 35 -2.89 13.09 -2.66
C LEU A 35 -4.41 13.27 -2.59
N PRO A 36 -4.94 14.52 -2.68
CA PRO A 36 -6.37 14.81 -2.51
C PRO A 36 -7.31 14.04 -3.44
N GLU A 37 -6.86 13.65 -4.61
CA GLU A 37 -7.62 12.86 -5.57
C GLU A 37 -7.97 11.44 -5.08
N TYR A 38 -7.33 10.96 -4.01
CA TYR A 38 -7.64 9.68 -3.35
C TYR A 38 -8.67 9.81 -2.21
N ALA A 39 -9.34 10.96 -2.07
CA ALA A 39 -10.33 11.18 -1.00
C ALA A 39 -11.52 10.22 -1.00
N GLU A 40 -11.81 9.58 -2.13
CA GLU A 40 -12.86 8.56 -2.25
C GLU A 40 -12.40 7.18 -1.73
N ASN A 41 -11.09 6.92 -1.67
CA ASN A 41 -10.49 5.62 -1.28
C ASN A 41 -10.03 5.61 0.19
N ASP A 42 -10.66 6.41 1.03
CA ASP A 42 -10.18 6.67 2.37
C ASP A 42 -10.57 5.52 3.32
N ALA A 43 -9.58 4.67 3.60
CA ALA A 43 -9.64 3.54 4.52
C ALA A 43 -9.84 4.02 5.97
N ARG A 44 -11.08 4.32 6.34
CA ARG A 44 -11.35 5.13 7.55
C ARG A 44 -11.84 4.35 8.76
N GLU A 45 -12.20 3.08 8.65
CA GLU A 45 -13.03 2.46 9.68
C GLU A 45 -12.57 1.03 10.04
N ASN A 46 -12.52 0.73 11.34
CA ASN A 46 -12.49 -0.65 11.82
C ASN A 46 -13.87 -1.32 11.60
N GLU A 47 -14.01 -2.60 11.98
CA GLU A 47 -15.28 -3.36 11.86
C GLU A 47 -16.50 -2.72 12.54
N ASN A 48 -16.28 -1.73 13.42
CA ASN A 48 -17.31 -1.01 14.17
C ASN A 48 -17.61 0.40 13.60
N GLY A 49 -16.99 0.79 12.49
CA GLY A 49 -17.17 2.12 11.90
C GLY A 49 -16.32 3.22 12.54
N GLU A 50 -15.29 2.87 13.33
CA GLU A 50 -14.47 3.85 14.05
C GLU A 50 -13.16 4.17 13.31
N GLY A 51 -12.82 5.46 13.30
CA GLY A 51 -11.54 5.99 12.84
C GLY A 51 -10.34 5.20 13.35
N LEU A 52 -9.48 4.73 12.43
CA LEU A 52 -8.20 4.15 12.82
C LEU A 52 -7.19 5.25 13.14
N GLU A 53 -6.65 5.20 14.36
CA GLU A 53 -5.65 6.14 14.87
C GLU A 53 -4.40 6.18 13.97
N LEU A 54 -4.07 7.39 13.50
CA LEU A 54 -2.97 7.65 12.56
C LEU A 54 -1.66 6.96 12.99
N ARG A 55 -1.27 7.12 14.25
CA ARG A 55 -0.01 6.56 14.77
C ARG A 55 -0.03 5.04 14.84
N THR A 56 -1.20 4.43 15.03
CA THR A 56 -1.36 2.98 15.06
C THR A 56 -1.18 2.40 13.66
N ILE A 57 -1.75 3.05 12.65
CA ILE A 57 -1.53 2.69 11.24
C ILE A 57 -0.06 2.87 10.86
N LEU A 58 0.51 4.07 11.08
CA LEU A 58 1.88 4.39 10.64
C LEU A 58 2.98 3.58 11.36
N SER A 59 2.68 2.98 12.52
CA SER A 59 3.59 2.06 13.20
C SER A 59 3.44 0.60 12.74
N GLY A 60 2.51 0.30 11.85
CA GLY A 60 2.25 -1.02 11.29
C GLY A 60 1.56 -1.98 12.26
N LYS A 61 0.97 -1.46 13.34
CA LYS A 61 0.22 -2.27 14.30
C LYS A 61 -1.13 -2.72 13.77
N VAL A 62 -1.70 -1.95 12.85
CA VAL A 62 -2.94 -2.26 12.15
C VAL A 62 -2.75 -2.01 10.67
N SER A 63 -3.47 -2.78 9.84
CA SER A 63 -3.57 -2.52 8.41
C SER A 63 -4.56 -1.40 8.11
N PHE A 64 -4.51 -0.93 6.87
CA PHE A 64 -5.57 -0.12 6.27
C PHE A 64 -5.85 -0.63 4.85
N ASP A 65 -7.08 -0.44 4.38
CA ASP A 65 -7.58 -1.11 3.18
C ASP A 65 -7.77 -0.13 2.03
N THR A 66 -7.22 -0.43 0.86
CA THR A 66 -7.48 0.37 -0.34
C THR A 66 -8.38 -0.37 -1.31
N GLU A 67 -9.27 0.38 -1.97
CA GLU A 67 -10.07 -0.17 -3.07
C GLU A 67 -9.17 -0.49 -4.26
N ASP A 68 -9.31 -1.70 -4.77
CA ASP A 68 -8.71 -2.26 -5.99
C ASP A 68 -7.18 -2.47 -5.92
N LEU A 69 -6.37 -1.43 -5.71
CA LEU A 69 -4.90 -1.50 -5.85
C LEU A 69 -4.16 -0.91 -4.64
N PRO A 70 -2.93 -1.38 -4.33
CA PRO A 70 -2.05 -0.65 -3.42
C PRO A 70 -1.84 0.79 -3.95
N PRO A 71 -1.89 1.82 -3.09
CA PRO A 71 -1.80 3.22 -3.52
C PRO A 71 -0.33 3.64 -3.80
N ILE A 72 0.32 2.98 -4.77
CA ILE A 72 1.73 3.20 -5.13
C ILE A 72 2.07 4.70 -5.34
N PRO A 73 1.25 5.51 -6.05
CA PRO A 73 1.55 6.94 -6.23
C PRO A 73 1.64 7.73 -4.92
N ILE A 74 0.90 7.33 -3.89
CA ILE A 74 0.97 7.93 -2.56
C ILE A 74 2.30 7.59 -1.90
N TYR A 75 2.71 6.32 -1.94
CA TYR A 75 3.99 5.87 -1.39
C TYR A 75 5.17 6.55 -2.09
N GLU A 76 5.13 6.67 -3.41
CA GLU A 76 6.14 7.42 -4.16
C GLU A 76 6.22 8.89 -3.73
N LYS A 77 5.07 9.55 -3.53
CA LYS A 77 5.04 10.93 -3.07
C LYS A 77 5.61 11.08 -1.66
N MET A 78 5.24 10.19 -0.75
CA MET A 78 5.77 10.16 0.62
C MET A 78 7.30 10.02 0.63
N ALA A 79 7.83 9.13 -0.20
CA ALA A 79 9.28 8.95 -0.36
C ALA A 79 9.96 10.22 -0.92
N LYS A 80 9.37 10.84 -1.96
CA LYS A 80 9.86 12.10 -2.57
C LYS A 80 9.83 13.27 -1.59
N ASP A 81 8.85 13.31 -0.69
CA ASP A 81 8.75 14.30 0.41
C ASP A 81 9.72 13.96 1.57
N GLY A 82 10.49 12.88 1.43
CA GLY A 82 11.61 12.51 2.29
C GLY A 82 11.26 11.62 3.46
N LEU A 83 10.09 10.98 3.46
CA LEU A 83 9.74 9.98 4.48
C LEU A 83 10.46 8.66 4.20
N VAL A 84 10.85 7.97 5.26
CA VAL A 84 11.42 6.62 5.22
C VAL A 84 10.43 5.65 5.87
N PHE A 85 10.04 4.60 5.14
CA PHE A 85 9.05 3.63 5.61
C PHE A 85 9.16 2.31 4.85
N LYS A 86 8.47 1.29 5.37
CA LYS A 86 8.24 0.00 4.71
C LYS A 86 6.74 -0.27 4.58
N ILE A 87 6.34 -0.91 3.50
CA ILE A 87 4.97 -1.38 3.24
C ILE A 87 5.02 -2.89 3.02
N ASP A 88 4.12 -3.62 3.66
CA ASP A 88 3.68 -4.93 3.15
C ASP A 88 2.23 -4.77 2.67
N TRP A 89 1.82 -5.45 1.61
CA TRP A 89 0.43 -5.48 1.19
C TRP A 89 -0.02 -6.87 0.77
N GLN A 90 -1.33 -7.09 0.84
CA GLN A 90 -1.98 -8.33 0.47
C GLN A 90 -3.32 -8.01 -0.20
N SER A 91 -3.51 -8.44 -1.44
CA SER A 91 -4.80 -8.32 -2.13
C SER A 91 -5.74 -9.46 -1.73
N GLU A 92 -7.03 -9.15 -1.53
CA GLU A 92 -8.07 -10.18 -1.44
C GLU A 92 -8.18 -11.00 -2.74
N ASP A 93 -8.05 -10.32 -3.89
CA ASP A 93 -7.92 -10.99 -5.19
C ASP A 93 -6.45 -11.17 -5.56
N MET A 94 -5.90 -12.25 -5.01
CA MET A 94 -4.51 -12.66 -5.20
C MET A 94 -4.12 -12.88 -6.67
N ILE A 95 -5.10 -13.03 -7.56
CA ILE A 95 -4.86 -13.15 -9.01
C ILE A 95 -4.37 -11.82 -9.58
N GLU A 96 -4.85 -10.68 -9.07
CA GLU A 96 -4.55 -9.36 -9.64
C GLU A 96 -3.26 -8.76 -9.10
N TRP A 97 -3.10 -8.67 -7.77
CA TRP A 97 -1.94 -7.99 -7.17
C TRP A 97 -1.10 -8.84 -6.22
N GLY A 98 -1.64 -9.96 -5.72
CA GLY A 98 -0.90 -10.86 -4.86
C GLY A 98 -0.42 -10.23 -3.55
N ILE A 99 0.68 -10.78 -3.03
CA ILE A 99 1.36 -10.35 -1.81
C ILE A 99 2.63 -9.59 -2.21
N GLY A 100 2.88 -8.43 -1.59
CA GLY A 100 4.05 -7.64 -1.96
C GLY A 100 4.61 -6.76 -0.86
N HIS A 101 5.78 -6.22 -1.16
CA HIS A 101 6.60 -5.46 -0.24
C HIS A 101 7.14 -4.21 -0.91
N GLY A 102 7.28 -3.14 -0.14
CA GLY A 102 7.90 -1.90 -0.58
C GLY A 102 8.71 -1.23 0.51
N GLU A 103 9.75 -0.53 0.13
CA GLU A 103 10.53 0.29 1.06
C GLU A 103 11.20 1.47 0.37
N VAL A 104 11.49 2.50 1.16
CA VAL A 104 12.20 3.68 0.67
C VAL A 104 13.71 3.42 0.71
N ARG A 105 14.37 3.53 -0.45
CA ARG A 105 15.83 3.49 -0.60
C ARG A 105 16.29 4.68 -1.44
N ASP A 106 17.30 5.40 -0.96
CA ASP A 106 17.88 6.56 -1.65
C ASP A 106 16.85 7.64 -2.05
N GLY A 107 15.82 7.86 -1.21
CA GLY A 107 14.76 8.85 -1.44
C GLY A 107 13.71 8.44 -2.48
N ALA A 108 13.74 7.20 -2.96
CA ALA A 108 12.76 6.64 -3.87
C ALA A 108 12.04 5.45 -3.22
N PHE A 109 10.76 5.27 -3.53
CA PHE A 109 10.00 4.09 -3.14
C PHE A 109 10.28 2.95 -4.13
N HIS A 110 10.73 1.81 -3.62
CA HIS A 110 10.98 0.59 -4.39
C HIS A 110 10.01 -0.49 -3.91
N HIS A 111 9.44 -1.26 -4.83
CA HIS A 111 8.43 -2.24 -4.48
C HIS A 111 8.48 -3.47 -5.39
N CYS A 112 8.01 -4.61 -4.89
CA CYS A 112 7.97 -5.88 -5.61
C CYS A 112 6.85 -6.79 -5.09
N ILE A 113 6.46 -7.76 -5.91
CA ILE A 113 5.58 -8.88 -5.51
C ILE A 113 6.43 -10.05 -5.05
N ASP A 114 5.99 -10.71 -3.98
CA ASP A 114 6.51 -12.03 -3.61
C ASP A 114 5.80 -13.09 -4.44
N PHE A 115 6.49 -13.56 -5.48
CA PHE A 115 5.91 -14.50 -6.43
C PHE A 115 5.71 -15.89 -5.83
N GLU A 116 6.59 -16.31 -4.93
CA GLU A 116 6.50 -17.63 -4.30
C GLU A 116 5.31 -17.65 -3.32
N GLU A 117 5.25 -16.64 -2.44
CA GLU A 117 4.16 -16.53 -1.46
C GLU A 117 2.80 -16.35 -2.14
N THR A 118 2.72 -15.53 -3.19
CA THR A 118 1.49 -15.37 -3.98
C THR A 118 1.07 -16.69 -4.64
N ALA A 119 2.01 -17.41 -5.28
CA ALA A 119 1.71 -18.67 -5.95
C ALA A 119 1.27 -19.76 -4.97
N ASP A 120 1.91 -19.84 -3.81
CA ASP A 120 1.55 -20.79 -2.76
C ASP A 120 0.17 -20.49 -2.21
N TYR A 121 -0.16 -19.22 -1.92
CA TYR A 121 -1.49 -18.84 -1.47
C TYR A 121 -2.59 -19.18 -2.49
N VAL A 122 -2.40 -18.81 -3.77
CA VAL A 122 -3.37 -19.12 -4.83
C VAL A 122 -3.58 -20.62 -4.94
N ARG A 123 -2.48 -21.41 -4.93
CA ARG A 123 -2.57 -22.87 -5.00
C ARG A 123 -3.32 -23.46 -3.81
N GLU A 124 -3.05 -22.98 -2.60
CA GLU A 124 -3.74 -23.46 -1.39
C GLU A 124 -5.22 -23.13 -1.39
N TRP A 125 -5.60 -21.94 -1.88
CA TRP A 125 -6.96 -21.43 -1.77
C TRP A 125 -7.87 -21.83 -2.94
N THR A 126 -7.34 -21.87 -4.16
CA THR A 126 -8.11 -22.17 -5.38
C THR A 126 -7.78 -23.54 -5.98
N GLY A 127 -6.60 -24.10 -5.67
CA GLY A 127 -6.07 -25.30 -6.33
C GLY A 127 -5.43 -25.04 -7.69
N GLU A 128 -5.34 -23.77 -8.12
CA GLU A 128 -4.78 -23.38 -9.43
C GLU A 128 -3.32 -22.92 -9.31
N GLU A 129 -2.60 -22.91 -10.44
CA GLU A 129 -1.30 -22.25 -10.51
C GLU A 129 -1.49 -20.77 -10.81
N TRP A 130 -0.83 -19.91 -10.02
CA TRP A 130 -0.82 -18.48 -10.29
C TRP A 130 0.01 -18.18 -11.56
N ASP A 131 -0.59 -17.45 -12.49
CA ASP A 131 0.07 -16.98 -13.70
C ASP A 131 0.38 -15.47 -13.57
N PRO A 132 1.61 -15.11 -13.17
CA PRO A 132 1.96 -13.72 -12.96
C PRO A 132 1.85 -12.86 -14.22
N SER A 133 1.92 -13.44 -15.41
CA SER A 133 1.80 -12.70 -16.67
C SER A 133 0.41 -12.12 -16.91
N LYS A 134 -0.58 -12.61 -16.18
CA LYS A 134 -1.98 -12.18 -16.22
C LYS A 134 -2.37 -11.29 -15.05
N SER A 135 -1.43 -11.00 -14.15
CA SER A 135 -1.68 -10.17 -12.96
C SER A 135 -1.76 -8.70 -13.34
N ALA A 136 -2.63 -7.93 -12.68
CA ALA A 136 -2.69 -6.48 -12.81
C ALA A 136 -1.36 -5.82 -12.40
N PHE A 137 -0.59 -6.45 -11.51
CA PHE A 137 0.78 -6.05 -11.22
C PHE A 137 1.67 -6.07 -12.47
N ALA A 138 1.60 -7.11 -13.31
CA ALA A 138 2.41 -7.17 -14.53
C ALA A 138 2.02 -6.05 -15.52
N GLU A 139 0.74 -5.70 -15.61
CA GLU A 139 0.28 -4.56 -16.41
C GLU A 139 0.83 -3.23 -15.88
N GLU A 140 0.71 -2.95 -14.58
CA GLU A 140 1.23 -1.71 -13.97
C GLU A 140 2.76 -1.62 -14.05
N TYR A 141 3.48 -2.71 -13.75
CA TYR A 141 4.94 -2.76 -13.87
C TYR A 141 5.38 -2.44 -15.30
N SER A 142 4.65 -2.94 -16.30
CA SER A 142 4.93 -2.62 -17.70
C SER A 142 4.72 -1.13 -18.01
N LYS A 143 3.69 -0.48 -17.46
CA LYS A 143 3.42 0.96 -17.66
C LYS A 143 4.48 1.85 -17.01
N LEU A 144 4.95 1.48 -15.82
CA LEU A 144 5.95 2.23 -15.06
C LEU A 144 7.36 2.09 -15.65
N HIS A 145 7.72 0.91 -16.16
CA HIS A 145 9.08 0.62 -16.64
C HIS A 145 9.25 0.63 -18.16
N TYR A 146 8.17 0.57 -18.94
CA TYR A 146 8.19 0.83 -20.40
C TYR A 146 7.54 2.16 -20.73
N LYS A 147 8.14 3.26 -20.29
CA LYS A 147 8.02 4.51 -21.05
C LYS A 147 8.83 4.33 -22.34
N LYS A 148 8.14 4.03 -23.45
CA LYS A 148 8.74 4.08 -24.79
C LYS A 148 9.44 5.45 -24.95
N PRO A 149 10.68 5.48 -25.48
CA PRO A 149 11.37 6.72 -25.80
C PRO A 149 10.60 7.56 -26.83
#